data_AF-A0A2T7P819-F1
#
_entry.id   AF-A0A2T7P819-F1
#
_cell.length_a   1.000
_cell.length_b   1.000
_cell.length_c   1.000
_cell.angle_alpha   90.00
_cell.angle_beta   90.00
_cell.angle_gamma   90.00
#
_symmetry.space_group_name_H-M   'P 1'
#
loop_
_entity.id
_entity.type
_entity.pdbx_description
1 polymer ?
#
loop_
_entity_poly.entity_id
_entity_poly.type
_entity_poly.pdbx_seq_one_letter_code
_entity_poly.pdbx_strand_id
1 'polypeptide(L)'
;MAACVVLLLTVVAGVVVADGNQQTVTDAALAYRIEALEDIVRQQAKVIDDLASGLHRALTGLEACSPLKNTFPVVDTPDKIEGTGLLQEELTGNSVQHAVFVRSDDNDPLIPVVTQLTERVNEVSTGLQAMKNEVSASLQALKNEVTEASTSVFVHWGSSTCPGSSVLVYSGVVGGSHYDQPGAAANYLCLPLSNITLLDYTNTYTAHLYGGEYQTEDGHNDKDPLCAVCRSSRATNVMIAATTVCPAGWTSEYSGWLMAGYFGHKAATEFICVNSQEEERQGSEVSYDGKLLYYTVTDCGSLPCPPYVTGKRVTCVVCSR
;
A
#
# COMPACT_ATOMS: atom_id res chain seq x y z
N MET A 1 11.75 40.95 -6.21
CA MET A 1 10.70 40.05 -5.67
C MET A 1 11.22 38.68 -5.20
N ALA A 2 12.50 38.33 -5.39
CA ALA A 2 13.07 37.05 -4.92
C ALA A 2 13.36 36.99 -3.40
N ALA A 3 13.47 38.14 -2.72
CA ALA A 3 13.75 38.17 -1.27
C ALA A 3 12.51 37.94 -0.38
N CYS A 4 11.30 38.07 -0.93
CA CYS A 4 10.05 37.90 -0.17
C CYS A 4 9.59 36.43 -0.09
N VAL A 5 9.98 35.60 -1.08
CA VAL A 5 9.59 34.19 -1.18
C VAL A 5 10.47 33.29 -0.29
N VAL A 6 11.74 33.65 -0.10
CA VAL A 6 12.66 32.93 0.78
C VAL A 6 12.28 33.09 2.27
N LEU A 7 11.70 34.24 2.65
CA LEU A 7 11.23 34.48 4.02
C LEU A 7 9.94 33.72 4.37
N LEU A 8 9.15 33.30 3.38
CA LEU A 8 7.93 32.49 3.58
C LEU A 8 8.26 31.00 3.74
N LEU A 9 9.29 30.51 3.05
CA LEU A 9 9.74 29.10 3.14
C LEU A 9 10.43 28.78 4.48
N THR A 10 11.10 29.75 5.11
CA THR A 10 11.72 29.54 6.43
C THR A 10 10.70 29.55 7.57
N VAL A 11 9.58 30.27 7.43
CA VAL A 11 8.49 30.26 8.42
C VAL A 11 7.70 28.96 8.39
N VAL A 12 7.53 28.31 7.22
CA VAL A 12 6.84 27.02 7.12
C VAL A 12 7.71 25.85 7.63
N ALA A 13 9.03 25.91 7.44
CA ALA A 13 9.96 24.94 8.04
C ALA A 13 10.09 25.10 9.57
N GLY A 14 9.87 26.32 10.10
CA GLY A 14 9.90 26.61 11.54
C GLY A 14 8.66 26.18 12.33
N VAL A 15 7.54 25.84 11.68
CA VAL A 15 6.31 25.40 12.36
C VAL A 15 6.29 23.88 12.61
N VAL A 16 7.24 23.12 12.06
CA VAL A 16 7.33 21.65 12.26
C VAL A 16 8.29 21.26 13.39
N VAL A 17 9.02 22.21 13.99
CA VAL A 17 9.92 21.93 15.13
C VAL A 17 9.62 22.88 16.29
N ALA A 18 8.37 22.97 16.70
CA ALA A 18 7.97 23.48 18.02
C ALA A 18 6.50 23.12 18.31
N ASP A 19 6.20 21.84 18.49
CA ASP A 19 5.16 21.49 19.47
C ASP A 19 5.42 20.09 20.02
N GLY A 20 6.13 20.06 21.15
CA GLY A 20 6.08 18.92 22.05
C GLY A 20 4.75 18.96 22.78
N ASN A 21 3.66 18.57 22.12
CA ASN A 21 2.46 18.19 22.84
C ASN A 21 1.64 17.16 22.06
N GLN A 22 1.41 16.04 22.73
CA GLN A 22 0.69 14.88 22.25
C GLN A 22 -0.80 15.25 22.03
N GLN A 23 -1.20 15.57 20.79
CA GLN A 23 -2.62 15.69 20.45
C GLN A 23 -2.96 14.81 19.25
N THR A 24 -3.75 13.78 19.55
CA THR A 24 -4.43 12.84 18.66
C THR A 24 -4.91 13.48 17.35
N VAL A 25 -4.13 13.27 16.28
CA VAL A 25 -4.56 13.57 14.90
C VAL A 25 -5.53 12.48 14.48
N THR A 26 -6.79 12.84 14.21
CA THR A 26 -7.80 11.89 13.72
C THR A 26 -7.56 11.57 12.24
N ASP A 27 -7.73 10.31 11.84
CA ASP A 27 -7.43 9.79 10.48
C ASP A 27 -8.08 10.58 9.35
N ALA A 28 -9.26 11.17 9.59
CA ALA A 28 -9.95 12.03 8.62
C ALA A 28 -9.18 13.33 8.32
N ALA A 29 -8.49 13.90 9.31
CA ALA A 29 -7.69 15.10 9.13
C ALA A 29 -6.39 14.84 8.35
N LEU A 30 -5.83 13.63 8.47
CA LEU A 30 -4.66 13.23 7.70
C LEU A 30 -5.01 12.95 6.24
N ALA A 31 -6.10 12.22 5.99
CA ALA A 31 -6.59 11.95 4.64
C ALA A 31 -6.92 13.24 3.87
N TYR A 32 -7.61 14.19 4.51
CA TYR A 32 -7.91 15.48 3.91
C TYR A 32 -6.65 16.29 3.56
N ARG A 33 -5.61 16.22 4.39
CA ARG A 33 -4.33 16.91 4.13
C ARG A 33 -3.57 16.27 2.97
N ILE A 34 -3.63 14.95 2.81
CA ILE A 34 -3.03 14.24 1.67
C ILE A 34 -3.74 14.62 0.37
N GLU A 35 -5.08 14.65 0.36
CA GLU A 35 -5.86 15.02 -0.82
C GLU A 35 -5.61 16.49 -1.22
N ALA A 36 -5.52 17.40 -0.24
CA ALA A 36 -5.14 18.79 -0.48
C ALA A 36 -3.72 18.93 -1.06
N LEU A 37 -2.77 18.12 -0.61
CA LEU A 37 -1.41 18.09 -1.17
C LEU A 37 -1.38 17.57 -2.61
N GLU A 38 -2.14 16.51 -2.92
CA GLU A 38 -2.27 16.00 -4.28
C GLU A 38 -2.84 17.04 -5.25
N ASP A 39 -3.85 17.80 -4.81
CA ASP A 39 -4.47 18.86 -5.62
C ASP A 39 -3.51 20.02 -5.89
N ILE A 40 -2.70 20.42 -4.89
CA ILE A 40 -1.67 21.44 -5.07
C ILE A 40 -0.61 20.98 -6.09
N VAL A 41 -0.17 19.71 -6.01
CA VAL A 41 0.81 19.15 -6.95
C VAL A 41 0.23 19.08 -8.37
N ARG A 42 -1.05 18.69 -8.54
CA ARG A 42 -1.73 18.71 -9.84
C ARG A 42 -1.86 20.12 -10.40
N GLN A 43 -2.20 21.11 -9.57
CA GLN A 43 -2.30 22.51 -10.00
C GLN A 43 -0.94 23.06 -10.45
N GLN A 44 0.13 22.74 -9.73
CA GLN A 44 1.49 23.13 -10.13
C GLN A 44 1.90 22.49 -11.46
N ALA A 45 1.61 21.19 -11.67
CA ALA A 45 1.87 20.51 -12.94
C ALA A 45 1.16 21.18 -14.12
N LYS A 46 -0.10 21.59 -13.93
CA LYS A 46 -0.88 22.28 -14.96
C LYS A 46 -0.31 23.65 -15.32
N VAL A 47 0.11 24.44 -14.32
CA VAL A 47 0.74 25.75 -14.56
C VAL A 47 2.02 25.61 -15.38
N ILE A 48 2.80 24.56 -15.15
CA ILE A 48 4.03 24.26 -15.91
C ILE A 48 3.70 23.94 -17.37
N ASP A 49 2.71 23.09 -17.63
CA ASP A 49 2.28 22.74 -18.99
C ASP A 49 1.74 23.96 -19.75
N ASP A 50 0.98 24.82 -19.08
CA ASP A 50 0.46 26.06 -19.66
C ASP A 50 1.60 27.04 -19.99
N LEU A 51 2.61 27.16 -19.12
CA LEU A 51 3.78 28.02 -19.34
C LEU A 51 4.64 27.50 -20.50
N ALA A 52 4.88 26.18 -20.56
CA ALA A 52 5.61 25.52 -21.64
C ALA A 52 4.90 25.68 -22.99
N SER A 53 3.57 25.52 -22.99
CA SER A 53 2.72 25.74 -24.17
C SER A 53 2.72 27.20 -24.62
N GLY A 54 2.71 28.15 -23.68
CA GLY A 54 2.82 29.58 -23.96
C GLY A 54 4.17 29.95 -24.57
N LEU A 55 5.25 29.40 -24.03
CA LEU A 55 6.62 29.62 -24.54
C LEU A 55 6.79 29.03 -25.94
N HIS A 56 6.25 27.85 -26.21
CA HIS A 56 6.28 27.22 -27.54
C HIS A 56 5.51 28.05 -28.59
N ARG A 57 4.36 28.62 -28.22
CA ARG A 57 3.60 29.54 -29.09
C ARG A 57 4.35 30.85 -29.35
N ALA A 58 5.06 31.36 -28.35
CA ALA A 58 5.88 32.57 -28.52
C ALA A 58 7.08 32.30 -29.45
N LEU A 59 7.75 31.15 -29.30
CA LEU A 59 8.85 30.72 -30.17
C LEU A 59 8.38 30.57 -31.64
N THR A 60 7.25 29.87 -31.85
CA THR A 60 6.69 29.68 -33.19
C THR A 60 6.17 30.98 -33.82
N GLY A 61 5.70 31.93 -33.01
CA GLY A 61 5.37 33.28 -33.46
C GLY A 61 6.58 34.12 -33.87
N LEU A 62 7.71 33.98 -33.17
CA LEU A 62 8.99 34.59 -33.52
C LEU A 62 9.57 33.99 -34.81
N GLU A 63 9.41 32.68 -35.01
CA GLU A 63 9.78 32.00 -36.26
C GLU A 63 8.88 32.45 -37.45
N ALA A 64 7.60 32.71 -37.21
CA ALA A 64 6.67 33.20 -38.24
C ALA A 64 6.90 34.68 -38.64
N CYS A 65 7.56 35.48 -37.79
CA CYS A 65 7.97 36.87 -38.11
C CYS A 65 9.28 36.96 -38.90
N SER A 66 9.93 35.84 -39.22
CA SER A 66 11.14 35.79 -40.04
C SER A 66 10.81 35.61 -41.52
N PRO A 67 11.17 36.53 -42.44
CA PRO A 67 10.89 36.39 -43.87
C PRO A 67 11.98 35.53 -44.52
N LEU A 68 12.05 34.24 -44.22
CA LEU A 68 12.95 33.30 -44.91
C LEU A 68 12.27 31.93 -45.10
N LYS A 69 11.25 31.91 -45.96
CA LYS A 69 10.81 30.68 -46.64
C LYS A 69 11.50 30.61 -48.01
N ASN A 70 12.66 29.97 -48.07
CA ASN A 70 13.12 29.40 -49.34
C ASN A 70 12.44 28.03 -49.52
N THR A 71 11.34 28.04 -50.26
CA THR A 71 10.84 26.89 -51.02
C THR A 71 11.88 26.50 -52.08
N PHE A 72 12.26 25.22 -52.18
CA PHE A 72 12.23 24.41 -53.42
C PHE A 72 12.58 22.92 -53.11
N PRO A 73 12.06 21.95 -53.88
CA PRO A 73 11.83 20.58 -53.44
C PRO A 73 12.99 19.61 -53.69
N VAL A 74 12.95 18.51 -52.91
CA VAL A 74 13.78 17.31 -52.99
C VAL A 74 13.52 16.54 -54.29
N VAL A 75 14.58 16.06 -54.95
CA VAL A 75 14.56 14.86 -55.81
C VAL A 75 15.82 14.04 -55.53
N ASP A 76 15.63 12.78 -55.13
CA ASP A 76 16.64 11.75 -54.92
C ASP A 76 17.22 11.21 -56.25
N THR A 77 18.52 10.90 -56.29
CA THR A 77 19.09 9.56 -56.56
C THR A 77 20.63 9.58 -56.74
N PRO A 78 21.33 8.43 -56.58
CA PRO A 78 22.78 8.34 -56.31
C PRO A 78 23.62 7.95 -57.53
N ASP A 79 24.86 8.47 -57.67
CA ASP A 79 26.08 7.68 -57.94
C ASP A 79 27.36 8.55 -58.06
N LYS A 80 28.52 7.88 -57.94
CA LYS A 80 29.91 8.36 -58.13
C LYS A 80 30.17 9.13 -59.44
N ILE A 81 31.16 10.04 -59.44
CA ILE A 81 32.42 10.01 -60.25
C ILE A 81 33.13 11.39 -60.21
N GLU A 82 34.46 11.32 -60.28
CA GLU A 82 35.52 12.35 -60.32
C GLU A 82 35.39 13.43 -61.42
N GLY A 83 36.13 14.54 -61.24
CA GLY A 83 36.93 15.13 -62.31
C GLY A 83 36.47 16.46 -62.94
N THR A 84 37.20 17.53 -62.57
CA THR A 84 37.75 18.58 -63.44
C THR A 84 36.92 19.23 -64.57
N GLY A 85 36.77 20.55 -64.49
CA GLY A 85 37.31 21.46 -65.53
C GLY A 85 36.37 22.00 -66.63
N LEU A 86 36.25 23.34 -66.59
CA LEU A 86 36.24 24.29 -67.73
C LEU A 86 35.01 24.46 -68.64
N LEU A 87 34.57 25.75 -68.69
CA LEU A 87 34.13 26.55 -69.87
C LEU A 87 32.80 26.11 -70.53
N GLN A 88 31.92 26.95 -71.09
CA GLN A 88 31.81 28.39 -71.42
C GLN A 88 30.40 28.55 -72.09
N GLU A 89 29.93 29.80 -72.21
CA GLU A 89 28.87 30.32 -73.13
C GLU A 89 27.39 30.13 -72.69
N GLU A 90 26.70 31.22 -72.30
CA GLU A 90 25.92 32.16 -73.16
C GLU A 90 24.54 31.55 -73.54
N LEU A 91 23.36 32.18 -73.34
CA LEU A 91 22.93 33.54 -73.68
C LEU A 91 21.52 33.81 -73.09
N THR A 92 21.22 35.10 -72.93
CA THR A 92 19.90 35.78 -73.01
C THR A 92 18.96 35.83 -71.80
N GLY A 93 18.58 37.06 -71.40
CA GLY A 93 17.25 37.34 -70.84
C GLY A 93 17.14 38.28 -69.62
N ASN A 94 17.36 39.58 -69.85
CA ASN A 94 16.71 40.75 -69.21
C ASN A 94 16.24 40.74 -67.72
N SER A 95 16.89 41.63 -66.94
CA SER A 95 16.32 42.67 -66.05
C SER A 95 15.42 42.26 -64.85
N VAL A 96 15.97 42.32 -63.63
CA VAL A 96 15.85 43.41 -62.63
C VAL A 96 16.37 42.84 -61.30
N GLN A 97 17.61 43.15 -60.92
CA GLN A 97 18.06 42.92 -59.54
C GLN A 97 17.57 44.09 -58.67
N HIS A 98 16.52 43.86 -57.87
CA HIS A 98 16.33 44.64 -56.66
C HIS A 98 17.43 44.24 -55.68
N ALA A 99 18.52 45.00 -55.64
CA ALA A 99 19.49 44.91 -54.56
C ALA A 99 18.82 45.38 -53.27
N VAL A 100 18.34 44.42 -52.46
CA VAL A 100 18.00 44.69 -51.06
C VAL A 100 19.32 44.83 -50.32
N PHE A 101 19.72 46.08 -50.05
CA PHE A 101 20.81 46.37 -49.14
C PHE A 101 20.34 46.04 -47.71
N VAL A 102 20.68 44.84 -47.22
CA VAL A 102 20.68 44.57 -45.78
C VAL A 102 21.96 45.19 -45.23
N ARG A 103 21.84 46.20 -44.36
CA ARG A 103 22.99 46.73 -43.62
C ARG A 103 23.48 45.64 -42.67
N SER A 104 24.79 45.44 -42.66
CA SER A 104 25.50 44.40 -41.90
C SER A 104 25.51 44.59 -40.37
N ASP A 105 24.78 45.56 -39.83
CA ASP A 105 24.94 46.03 -38.44
C ASP A 105 23.68 45.86 -37.55
N ASP A 106 22.64 45.18 -38.01
CA ASP A 106 21.48 44.85 -37.17
C ASP A 106 21.77 43.58 -36.34
N ASN A 107 22.77 43.64 -35.46
CA ASN A 107 22.83 42.74 -34.32
C ASN A 107 21.65 43.12 -33.42
N ASP A 108 20.52 42.43 -33.60
CA ASP A 108 19.30 42.67 -32.84
C ASP A 108 19.60 42.61 -31.32
N PRO A 109 19.54 43.74 -30.59
CA PRO A 109 20.03 43.86 -29.22
C PRO A 109 19.29 42.95 -28.22
N LEU A 110 18.21 42.31 -28.68
CA LEU A 110 17.40 41.37 -27.91
C LEU A 110 17.95 39.94 -27.89
N ILE A 111 18.76 39.53 -28.87
CA ILE A 111 19.32 38.16 -28.96
C ILE A 111 20.07 37.74 -27.67
N PRO A 112 21.04 38.51 -27.14
CA PRO A 112 21.76 38.11 -25.93
C PRO A 112 20.86 38.05 -24.68
N VAL A 113 19.81 38.88 -24.62
CA VAL A 113 18.82 38.86 -23.54
C VAL A 113 17.98 37.59 -23.62
N VAL A 114 17.51 37.21 -24.81
CA VAL A 114 16.74 35.98 -25.05
C VAL A 114 17.57 34.73 -24.74
N THR A 115 18.84 34.70 -25.12
CA THR A 115 19.76 33.58 -24.80
C THR A 115 19.92 33.42 -23.29
N GLN A 116 20.17 34.52 -22.58
CA GLN A 116 20.32 34.51 -21.12
C GLN A 116 19.03 34.07 -20.39
N LEU A 117 17.87 34.50 -20.87
CA LEU A 117 16.57 34.06 -20.35
C LEU A 117 16.35 32.56 -20.61
N THR A 118 16.73 32.07 -21.78
CA THR A 118 16.59 30.65 -22.15
C THR A 118 17.45 29.77 -21.25
N GLU A 119 18.69 30.17 -20.96
CA GLU A 119 19.56 29.47 -20.01
C GLU A 119 18.94 29.40 -18.61
N ARG A 120 18.46 30.54 -18.09
CA ARG A 120 17.80 30.58 -16.77
C ARG A 120 16.53 29.73 -16.73
N VAL A 121 15.76 29.69 -17.81
CA VAL A 121 14.57 28.83 -17.91
C VAL A 121 14.97 27.36 -17.90
N ASN A 122 16.06 26.97 -18.58
CA ASN A 122 16.56 25.60 -18.59
C ASN A 122 17.10 25.19 -17.20
N GLU A 123 17.79 26.08 -16.49
CA GLU A 123 18.22 25.85 -15.11
C GLU A 123 17.03 25.64 -14.17
N VAL A 124 16.01 26.50 -14.27
CA VAL A 124 14.78 26.35 -13.48
C VAL A 124 14.03 25.06 -13.83
N SER A 125 13.95 24.71 -15.12
CA SER A 125 13.30 23.49 -15.60
C SER A 125 13.97 22.22 -15.07
N THR A 126 15.31 22.18 -15.11
CA THR A 126 16.08 21.05 -14.56
C THR A 126 15.95 20.95 -13.04
N GLY A 127 15.99 22.08 -12.32
CA GLY A 127 15.76 22.12 -10.87
C GLY A 127 14.36 21.63 -10.49
N LEU A 128 13.34 21.99 -11.27
CA LEU A 128 11.97 21.54 -11.04
C LEU A 128 11.78 20.05 -11.31
N GLN A 129 12.42 19.53 -12.36
CA GLN A 129 12.39 18.10 -12.66
C GLN A 129 13.07 17.27 -11.55
N ALA A 130 14.19 17.76 -11.03
CA ALA A 130 14.86 17.13 -9.90
C ALA A 130 13.96 17.11 -8.65
N MET A 131 13.32 18.24 -8.33
CA MET A 131 12.38 18.34 -7.22
C MET A 131 11.17 17.41 -7.38
N LYS A 132 10.62 17.30 -8.60
CA LYS A 132 9.52 16.36 -8.91
C LYS A 132 9.93 14.91 -8.64
N ASN A 133 11.13 14.53 -9.05
CA ASN A 133 11.64 13.17 -8.84
C ASN A 133 11.85 12.88 -7.35
N GLU A 134 12.39 13.85 -6.60
CA GLU A 134 12.60 13.73 -5.15
C GLU A 134 11.26 13.58 -4.41
N VAL A 135 10.29 14.44 -4.69
CA VAL A 135 8.93 14.35 -4.11
C VAL A 135 8.27 13.02 -4.44
N SER A 136 8.39 12.53 -5.69
CA SER A 136 7.84 11.23 -6.08
C SER A 136 8.48 10.08 -5.33
N ALA A 137 9.81 10.12 -5.13
CA ALA A 137 10.53 9.10 -4.37
C ALA A 137 10.12 9.10 -2.89
N SER A 138 10.05 10.28 -2.27
CA SER A 138 9.60 10.43 -0.88
C SER A 138 8.15 9.99 -0.70
N LEU A 139 7.26 10.32 -1.63
CA LEU A 139 5.86 9.88 -1.60
C LEU A 139 5.76 8.36 -1.70
N GLN A 140 6.58 7.73 -2.53
CA GLN A 140 6.59 6.27 -2.67
C GLN A 140 7.14 5.58 -1.43
N ALA A 141 8.19 6.12 -0.82
CA ALA A 141 8.72 5.63 0.46
C ALA A 141 7.66 5.73 1.56
N LEU A 142 7.00 6.90 1.68
CA LEU A 142 5.93 7.11 2.66
C LEU A 142 4.74 6.17 2.42
N LYS A 143 4.35 5.95 1.15
CA LYS A 143 3.26 5.03 0.82
C LYS A 143 3.58 3.60 1.24
N ASN A 144 4.82 3.14 1.05
CA ASN A 144 5.23 1.80 1.47
C ASN A 144 5.24 1.68 3.00
N GLU A 145 5.76 2.69 3.69
CA GLU A 145 5.80 2.72 5.15
C GLU A 145 4.38 2.74 5.75
N VAL A 146 3.48 3.55 5.20
CA VAL A 146 2.06 3.59 5.58
C VAL A 146 1.36 2.26 5.28
N THR A 147 1.68 1.61 4.15
CA THR A 147 1.07 0.32 3.79
C THR A 147 1.48 -0.79 4.75
N GLU A 148 2.75 -0.83 5.15
CA GLU A 148 3.25 -1.77 6.16
C GLU A 148 2.69 -1.46 7.57
N ALA A 149 2.57 -0.16 7.92
CA ALA A 149 1.93 0.28 9.15
C ALA A 149 0.40 0.01 9.18
N SER A 150 -0.23 -0.11 8.01
CA SER A 150 -1.68 -0.38 7.85
C SER A 150 -1.97 -1.88 7.74
N THR A 151 -1.28 -2.70 8.52
CA THR A 151 -1.51 -4.15 8.56
C THR A 151 -1.97 -4.62 9.92
N SER A 152 -2.71 -5.72 9.94
CA SER A 152 -3.18 -6.35 11.16
C SER A 152 -2.89 -7.84 11.14
N VAL A 153 -2.81 -8.43 12.33
CA VAL A 153 -2.54 -9.87 12.50
C VAL A 153 -3.75 -10.52 13.13
N PHE A 154 -4.14 -11.67 12.59
CA PHE A 154 -5.17 -12.53 13.16
C PHE A 154 -4.71 -13.99 13.12
N VAL A 155 -5.33 -14.82 13.94
CA VAL A 155 -5.12 -16.26 13.91
C VAL A 155 -6.28 -16.92 13.16
N HIS A 156 -5.95 -17.74 12.19
CA HIS A 156 -6.86 -18.63 11.49
C HIS A 156 -6.89 -19.97 12.20
N TRP A 157 -7.80 -20.11 13.16
CA TRP A 157 -7.95 -21.35 13.93
C TRP A 157 -8.66 -22.41 13.08
N GLY A 158 -8.21 -23.67 13.15
CA GLY A 158 -8.71 -24.76 12.30
C GLY A 158 -8.25 -24.65 10.85
N SER A 159 -7.10 -24.02 10.59
CA SER A 159 -6.42 -24.11 9.28
C SER A 159 -4.91 -23.93 9.41
N SER A 160 -4.16 -24.62 8.56
CA SER A 160 -2.70 -24.44 8.41
C SER A 160 -2.30 -23.35 7.42
N THR A 161 -3.27 -22.72 6.76
CA THR A 161 -3.05 -21.72 5.70
C THR A 161 -3.79 -20.41 5.98
N CYS A 162 -3.41 -19.35 5.29
CA CYS A 162 -4.06 -18.04 5.40
C CYS A 162 -5.06 -17.81 4.26
N PRO A 163 -6.21 -17.16 4.51
CA PRO A 163 -7.24 -16.99 3.50
C PRO A 163 -7.01 -15.74 2.63
N GLY A 164 -7.62 -15.74 1.44
CA GLY A 164 -7.70 -14.58 0.57
C GLY A 164 -6.33 -14.02 0.18
N SER A 165 -6.12 -12.72 0.44
CA SER A 165 -4.87 -12.00 0.15
C SER A 165 -3.98 -11.84 1.39
N SER A 166 -4.31 -12.48 2.51
CA SER A 166 -3.49 -12.41 3.72
C SER A 166 -2.25 -13.30 3.58
N VAL A 167 -1.15 -12.88 4.22
CA VAL A 167 0.15 -13.53 4.10
C VAL A 167 0.42 -14.37 5.35
N LEU A 168 0.87 -15.61 5.14
CA LEU A 168 1.25 -16.50 6.23
C LEU A 168 2.50 -15.97 6.96
N VAL A 169 2.37 -15.79 8.27
CA VAL A 169 3.50 -15.49 9.17
C VAL A 169 4.12 -16.82 9.62
N TYR A 170 3.31 -17.70 10.22
CA TYR A 170 3.67 -19.09 10.50
C TYR A 170 2.41 -19.95 10.70
N SER A 171 2.56 -21.26 10.62
CA SER A 171 1.53 -22.24 10.94
C SER A 171 1.96 -23.19 12.06
N GLY A 172 0.99 -23.89 12.63
CA GLY A 172 1.21 -24.70 13.82
C GLY A 172 -0.01 -25.52 14.21
N VAL A 173 0.01 -25.97 15.46
CA VAL A 173 -1.10 -26.67 16.13
C VAL A 173 -1.66 -25.78 17.24
N VAL A 174 -2.95 -25.94 17.53
CA VAL A 174 -3.55 -25.29 18.68
C VAL A 174 -3.04 -25.92 19.96
N GLY A 175 -2.83 -25.10 20.99
CA GLY A 175 -2.45 -25.56 22.32
C GLY A 175 -2.81 -24.58 23.43
N GLY A 176 -2.51 -24.94 24.66
CA GLY A 176 -2.78 -24.12 25.84
C GLY A 176 -2.64 -24.92 27.14
N SER A 177 -3.26 -24.45 28.22
CA SER A 177 -3.30 -25.18 29.49
C SER A 177 -4.31 -26.34 29.48
N HIS A 178 -4.07 -27.34 30.33
CA HIS A 178 -5.00 -28.47 30.51
C HIS A 178 -6.36 -28.00 30.98
N TYR A 179 -7.42 -28.60 30.43
CA TYR A 179 -8.80 -28.18 30.67
C TYR A 179 -9.24 -28.23 32.14
N ASP A 180 -8.72 -29.14 32.97
CA ASP A 180 -9.14 -29.27 34.38
C ASP A 180 -8.16 -28.67 35.41
N GLN A 181 -7.19 -27.87 34.99
CA GLN A 181 -6.23 -27.24 35.92
C GLN A 181 -6.74 -25.88 36.44
N PRO A 182 -6.88 -25.67 37.76
CA PRO A 182 -7.44 -24.42 38.30
C PRO A 182 -6.53 -23.20 38.12
N GLY A 183 -5.23 -23.40 37.92
CA GLY A 183 -4.25 -22.34 37.61
C GLY A 183 -3.99 -22.17 36.11
N ALA A 184 -4.83 -22.74 35.25
CA ALA A 184 -4.68 -22.72 33.81
C ALA A 184 -4.79 -21.32 33.21
N ALA A 185 -4.03 -21.06 32.14
CA ALA A 185 -4.20 -19.90 31.30
C ALA A 185 -5.44 -20.06 30.40
N ALA A 186 -6.22 -18.98 30.25
CA ALA A 186 -7.47 -19.01 29.50
C ALA A 186 -7.26 -19.07 27.98
N ASN A 187 -6.23 -18.39 27.46
CA ASN A 187 -6.03 -18.24 26.03
C ASN A 187 -5.67 -19.54 25.32
N TYR A 188 -5.92 -19.54 24.02
CA TYR A 188 -5.37 -20.52 23.08
C TYR A 188 -4.07 -19.97 22.49
N LEU A 189 -3.18 -20.87 22.10
CA LEU A 189 -1.92 -20.56 21.44
C LEU A 189 -1.86 -21.26 20.10
N CYS A 190 -1.29 -20.58 19.10
CA CYS A 190 -0.87 -21.24 17.88
C CYS A 190 0.60 -21.63 18.02
N LEU A 191 0.89 -22.91 18.23
CA LEU A 191 2.22 -23.41 18.55
C LEU A 191 2.93 -23.86 17.27
N PRO A 192 4.10 -23.28 16.92
CA PRO A 192 4.84 -23.70 15.74
C PRO A 192 5.37 -25.13 15.90
N LEU A 193 5.41 -25.88 14.79
CA LEU A 193 5.96 -27.24 14.75
C LEU A 193 7.43 -27.29 14.28
N SER A 194 8.05 -26.14 14.04
CA SER A 194 9.44 -26.03 13.57
C SER A 194 10.13 -24.84 14.23
N ASN A 195 11.47 -24.84 14.26
CA ASN A 195 12.28 -23.80 14.90
C ASN A 195 11.93 -23.57 16.39
N ILE A 196 11.64 -24.65 17.11
CA ILE A 196 11.27 -24.62 18.52
C ILE A 196 12.54 -24.59 19.38
N THR A 197 12.59 -23.66 20.33
CA THR A 197 13.65 -23.58 21.34
C THR A 197 13.06 -23.87 22.71
N LEU A 198 13.55 -24.93 23.35
CA LEU A 198 13.17 -25.33 24.71
C LEU A 198 14.42 -25.39 25.59
N LEU A 199 14.24 -25.11 26.88
CA LEU A 199 15.30 -25.16 27.89
C LEU A 199 14.87 -26.08 29.02
N ASP A 200 15.84 -26.74 29.65
CA ASP A 200 15.60 -27.56 30.83
C ASP A 200 15.07 -26.70 31.98
N TYR A 201 14.15 -27.26 32.76
CA TYR A 201 13.61 -26.64 33.96
C TYR A 201 13.91 -27.50 35.20
N THR A 202 14.08 -26.86 36.36
CA THR A 202 14.42 -27.54 37.63
C THR A 202 13.44 -27.26 38.76
N ASN A 203 12.40 -26.45 38.52
CA ASN A 203 11.41 -26.08 39.53
C ASN A 203 10.25 -27.08 39.59
N THR A 204 9.72 -27.32 40.79
CA THR A 204 8.57 -28.20 41.05
C THR A 204 7.23 -27.53 40.75
N TYR A 205 7.14 -26.20 40.82
CA TYR A 205 5.89 -25.46 40.59
C TYR A 205 5.93 -24.77 39.22
N THR A 206 5.26 -25.36 38.24
CA THR A 206 5.31 -24.94 36.84
C THR A 206 3.92 -24.83 36.23
N ALA A 207 3.77 -23.90 35.28
CA ALA A 207 2.66 -23.92 34.34
C ALA A 207 2.94 -24.97 33.26
N HIS A 208 1.90 -25.66 32.80
CA HIS A 208 2.01 -26.70 31.78
C HIS A 208 1.37 -26.24 30.46
N LEU A 209 2.03 -26.59 29.36
CA LEU A 209 1.58 -26.36 28.00
C LEU A 209 1.24 -27.71 27.36
N TYR A 210 0.04 -27.81 26.81
CA TYR A 210 -0.52 -28.99 26.17
C TYR A 210 -0.91 -28.68 24.72
N GLY A 211 -0.96 -29.72 23.89
CA GLY A 211 -1.67 -29.67 22.62
C GLY A 211 -3.17 -29.49 22.84
N GLY A 212 -3.85 -28.96 21.83
CA GLY A 212 -5.29 -28.83 21.83
C GLY A 212 -5.97 -29.92 21.03
N GLU A 213 -7.22 -30.19 21.36
CA GLU A 213 -8.03 -31.25 20.73
C GLU A 213 -9.46 -30.74 20.50
N TYR A 214 -10.02 -31.10 19.36
CA TYR A 214 -11.45 -31.01 19.15
C TYR A 214 -12.17 -32.03 20.02
N GLN A 215 -13.22 -31.57 20.69
CA GLN A 215 -14.15 -32.39 21.44
C GLN A 215 -15.54 -32.15 20.85
N THR A 216 -15.73 -32.77 19.69
CA THR A 216 -16.90 -32.61 18.82
C THR A 216 -17.53 -33.98 18.60
N GLU A 217 -18.87 -34.06 18.54
CA GLU A 217 -19.55 -35.36 18.32
C GLU A 217 -19.54 -35.81 16.85
N ASP A 218 -18.52 -35.40 16.07
CA ASP A 218 -18.39 -35.67 14.65
C ASP A 218 -16.99 -36.19 14.29
N GLY A 219 -16.66 -36.19 13.00
CA GLY A 219 -15.40 -36.76 12.50
C GLY A 219 -14.15 -36.04 12.98
N HIS A 220 -14.26 -34.89 13.63
CA HIS A 220 -13.14 -34.12 14.17
C HIS A 220 -12.78 -34.52 15.61
N ASN A 221 -13.61 -35.34 16.29
CA ASN A 221 -13.39 -35.68 17.70
C ASN A 221 -11.97 -36.22 17.97
N ASP A 222 -11.39 -35.78 19.08
CA ASP A 222 -10.07 -36.13 19.59
C ASP A 222 -8.90 -35.72 18.69
N LYS A 223 -9.13 -35.03 17.56
CA LYS A 223 -8.07 -34.63 16.65
C LYS A 223 -7.49 -33.27 17.00
N ASP A 224 -6.21 -33.11 16.71
CA ASP A 224 -5.46 -31.89 17.00
C ASP A 224 -5.78 -30.78 15.99
N PRO A 225 -6.36 -29.64 16.40
CA PRO A 225 -6.66 -28.53 15.51
C PRO A 225 -5.38 -27.87 15.00
N LEU A 226 -5.35 -27.54 13.70
CA LEU A 226 -4.29 -26.71 13.13
C LEU A 226 -4.59 -25.22 13.30
N CYS A 227 -3.55 -24.41 13.14
CA CYS A 227 -3.69 -22.95 13.16
C CYS A 227 -2.66 -22.28 12.26
N ALA A 228 -2.99 -21.07 11.80
CA ALA A 228 -2.11 -20.20 11.06
C ALA A 228 -2.19 -18.78 11.59
N VAL A 229 -1.05 -18.13 11.78
CA VAL A 229 -1.00 -16.70 12.08
C VAL A 229 -0.83 -15.94 10.77
N CYS A 230 -1.78 -15.06 10.49
CA CYS A 230 -1.93 -14.40 9.21
C CYS A 230 -1.81 -12.89 9.35
N ARG A 231 -1.09 -12.27 8.41
CA ARG A 231 -0.99 -10.83 8.26
C ARG A 231 -1.91 -10.35 7.15
N SER A 232 -2.91 -9.56 7.50
CA SER A 232 -3.79 -8.90 6.53
C SER A 232 -3.15 -7.59 6.05
N SER A 233 -3.37 -7.25 4.77
CA SER A 233 -3.00 -5.94 4.21
C SER A 233 -3.92 -4.79 4.67
N ARG A 234 -4.80 -5.08 5.64
CA ARG A 234 -5.81 -4.19 6.20
C ARG A 234 -5.46 -3.90 7.65
N ALA A 235 -5.64 -2.65 8.07
CA ALA A 235 -5.10 -2.12 9.32
C ALA A 235 -5.77 -2.68 10.57
N THR A 236 -6.98 -3.21 10.45
CA THR A 236 -7.75 -3.74 11.57
C THR A 236 -8.40 -5.07 11.23
N ASN A 237 -8.58 -5.90 12.26
CA ASN A 237 -9.40 -7.10 12.18
C ASN A 237 -10.26 -7.27 13.43
N VAL A 238 -11.34 -8.04 13.30
CA VAL A 238 -12.29 -8.32 14.37
C VAL A 238 -12.93 -9.70 14.16
N MET A 239 -13.10 -10.44 15.25
CA MET A 239 -13.96 -11.63 15.29
C MET A 239 -15.37 -11.23 15.72
N ILE A 240 -16.37 -11.66 14.97
CA ILE A 240 -17.78 -11.40 15.25
C ILE A 240 -18.50 -12.75 15.42
N ALA A 241 -19.06 -12.96 16.60
CA ALA A 241 -19.84 -14.16 16.93
C ALA A 241 -21.28 -14.08 16.38
N ALA A 242 -21.93 -15.24 16.25
CA ALA A 242 -23.31 -15.43 15.83
C ALA A 242 -23.66 -14.93 14.42
N THR A 243 -22.66 -14.77 13.56
CA THR A 243 -22.83 -14.45 12.13
C THR A 243 -21.69 -15.08 11.33
N THR A 244 -21.94 -15.39 10.06
CA THR A 244 -20.91 -15.79 9.09
C THR A 244 -20.62 -14.68 8.08
N VAL A 245 -21.25 -13.51 8.24
CA VAL A 245 -21.20 -12.40 7.30
C VAL A 245 -20.63 -11.17 7.99
N CYS A 246 -19.61 -10.57 7.37
CA CYS A 246 -19.03 -9.33 7.83
C CYS A 246 -19.97 -8.13 7.58
N PRO A 247 -19.89 -7.07 8.42
CA PRO A 247 -20.62 -5.83 8.18
C PRO A 247 -20.25 -5.19 6.84
N ALA A 248 -21.13 -4.35 6.32
CA ALA A 248 -20.86 -3.62 5.07
C ALA A 248 -19.53 -2.82 5.16
N GLY A 249 -18.71 -2.93 4.12
CA GLY A 249 -17.39 -2.28 4.06
C GLY A 249 -16.25 -3.04 4.78
N TRP A 250 -16.54 -4.19 5.39
CA TRP A 250 -15.52 -5.11 5.91
C TRP A 250 -15.31 -6.28 4.96
N THR A 251 -14.09 -6.81 4.92
CA THR A 251 -13.76 -8.00 4.15
C THR A 251 -13.79 -9.23 5.05
N SER A 252 -14.44 -10.31 4.61
CA SER A 252 -14.38 -11.61 5.29
C SER A 252 -13.02 -12.26 5.05
N GLU A 253 -12.29 -12.55 6.12
CA GLU A 253 -11.10 -13.39 6.07
C GLU A 253 -11.52 -14.86 6.10
N TYR A 254 -12.31 -15.29 7.09
CA TYR A 254 -12.92 -16.61 7.13
C TYR A 254 -14.13 -16.66 8.07
N SER A 255 -14.93 -17.72 7.96
CA SER A 255 -16.06 -18.01 8.85
C SER A 255 -16.04 -19.45 9.35
N GLY A 256 -16.74 -19.69 10.45
CA GLY A 256 -16.94 -21.05 10.96
C GLY A 256 -17.69 -21.08 12.28
N TRP A 257 -17.15 -21.81 13.26
CA TRP A 257 -17.80 -22.12 14.52
C TRP A 257 -17.14 -21.37 15.68
N LEU A 258 -17.96 -20.78 16.54
CA LEU A 258 -17.49 -20.22 17.80
C LEU A 258 -17.25 -21.38 18.77
N MET A 259 -16.00 -21.53 19.22
CA MET A 259 -15.59 -22.63 20.09
C MET A 259 -14.88 -22.10 21.33
N ALA A 260 -14.99 -22.88 22.41
CA ALA A 260 -14.39 -22.62 23.71
C ALA A 260 -14.26 -23.95 24.48
N GLY A 261 -13.82 -23.91 25.73
CA GLY A 261 -13.84 -25.04 26.64
C GLY A 261 -15.26 -25.38 27.13
N TYR A 262 -15.43 -26.62 27.60
CA TYR A 262 -16.69 -27.06 28.20
C TYR A 262 -16.96 -26.33 29.52
N PHE A 263 -18.20 -25.88 29.72
CA PHE A 263 -18.59 -25.05 30.86
C PHE A 263 -18.40 -25.73 32.23
N GLY A 264 -18.31 -27.06 32.27
CA GLY A 264 -18.09 -27.83 33.50
C GLY A 264 -16.62 -27.98 33.90
N HIS A 265 -15.67 -27.53 33.08
CA HIS A 265 -14.25 -27.63 33.34
C HIS A 265 -13.74 -26.53 34.27
N LYS A 266 -12.69 -26.83 35.06
CA LYS A 266 -12.09 -25.85 35.98
C LYS A 266 -11.30 -24.76 35.26
N ALA A 267 -10.63 -25.07 34.14
CA ALA A 267 -9.89 -24.07 33.38
C ALA A 267 -10.86 -23.21 32.56
N ALA A 268 -10.72 -21.89 32.69
CA ALA A 268 -11.38 -20.96 31.80
C ALA A 268 -10.79 -21.07 30.38
N THR A 269 -11.55 -20.60 29.40
CA THR A 269 -11.12 -20.50 28.00
C THR A 269 -11.62 -19.20 27.38
N GLU A 270 -10.98 -18.76 26.31
CA GLU A 270 -11.50 -17.70 25.45
C GLU A 270 -12.50 -18.27 24.44
N PHE A 271 -13.32 -17.41 23.84
CA PHE A 271 -14.05 -17.79 22.63
C PHE A 271 -13.18 -17.51 21.41
N ILE A 272 -12.96 -18.53 20.58
CA ILE A 272 -12.25 -18.39 19.30
C ILE A 272 -13.15 -18.77 18.14
N CYS A 273 -12.88 -18.19 16.97
CA CYS A 273 -13.55 -18.56 15.74
C CYS A 273 -12.74 -19.63 15.02
N VAL A 274 -13.24 -20.85 14.95
CA VAL A 274 -12.59 -21.96 14.24
C VAL A 274 -13.19 -22.05 12.84
N ASN A 275 -12.33 -22.20 11.82
CA ASN A 275 -12.76 -22.36 10.43
C ASN A 275 -13.78 -23.50 10.31
N SER A 276 -14.82 -23.30 9.49
CA SER A 276 -15.83 -24.30 9.17
C SER A 276 -15.30 -25.67 8.69
N GLN A 277 -14.08 -25.73 8.17
CA GLN A 277 -13.44 -26.97 7.72
C GLN A 277 -12.73 -27.73 8.85
N GLU A 278 -12.48 -27.08 9.98
CA GLU A 278 -11.90 -27.68 11.20
C GLU A 278 -10.64 -28.51 10.87
N GLU A 279 -9.70 -27.90 10.13
CA GLU A 279 -8.50 -28.60 9.67
C GLU A 279 -7.66 -29.08 10.87
N GLU A 280 -7.16 -30.30 10.74
CA GLU A 280 -6.61 -31.10 11.82
C GLU A 280 -5.29 -31.74 11.42
N ARG A 281 -4.43 -32.00 12.41
CA ARG A 281 -3.13 -32.65 12.17
C ARG A 281 -3.37 -34.10 11.77
N GLN A 282 -2.76 -34.52 10.67
CA GLN A 282 -2.84 -35.92 10.24
C GLN A 282 -2.25 -36.87 11.29
N GLY A 283 -2.93 -37.98 11.59
CA GLY A 283 -2.47 -38.98 12.55
C GLY A 283 -2.60 -38.52 14.02
N SER A 284 -3.62 -37.74 14.33
CA SER A 284 -3.90 -37.21 15.68
C SER A 284 -5.16 -37.79 16.32
N GLU A 285 -5.62 -38.97 15.91
CA GLU A 285 -6.92 -39.53 16.31
C GLU A 285 -6.95 -40.12 17.74
N VAL A 286 -5.95 -39.80 18.57
CA VAL A 286 -5.80 -40.33 19.93
C VAL A 286 -6.19 -39.24 20.92
N SER A 287 -7.14 -39.54 21.80
CA SER A 287 -7.50 -38.68 22.94
C SER A 287 -6.38 -38.64 23.99
N TYR A 288 -5.82 -37.46 24.20
CA TYR A 288 -4.83 -37.10 25.21
C TYR A 288 -5.36 -36.11 26.26
N ASP A 289 -6.52 -35.53 26.02
CA ASP A 289 -7.26 -34.61 26.88
C ASP A 289 -6.44 -33.38 27.36
N GLY A 290 -5.88 -32.63 26.41
CA GLY A 290 -5.08 -31.43 26.66
C GLY A 290 -5.90 -30.14 26.81
N LYS A 291 -5.71 -29.19 25.88
CA LYS A 291 -6.50 -27.95 25.78
C LYS A 291 -7.70 -28.19 24.86
N LEU A 292 -8.89 -28.27 25.43
CA LEU A 292 -10.05 -28.76 24.67
C LEU A 292 -10.85 -27.65 23.98
N LEU A 293 -11.41 -27.98 22.82
CA LEU A 293 -12.29 -27.14 22.00
C LEU A 293 -13.64 -27.82 21.77
N TYR A 294 -14.69 -27.22 22.30
CA TYR A 294 -16.08 -27.62 22.17
C TYR A 294 -16.85 -26.58 21.36
N TYR A 295 -17.89 -27.01 20.66
CA TYR A 295 -18.85 -26.07 20.09
C TYR A 295 -19.54 -25.24 21.17
N THR A 296 -19.62 -23.93 20.94
CA THR A 296 -20.45 -23.06 21.77
C THR A 296 -21.90 -23.24 21.38
N VAL A 297 -22.77 -23.50 22.36
CA VAL A 297 -24.22 -23.59 22.17
C VAL A 297 -24.92 -22.43 22.87
N THR A 298 -25.95 -21.89 22.21
CA THR A 298 -26.79 -20.84 22.77
C THR A 298 -27.66 -21.35 23.92
N ASP A 299 -27.77 -20.55 24.98
CA ASP A 299 -28.73 -20.78 26.06
C ASP A 299 -29.59 -19.53 26.27
N CYS A 300 -30.91 -19.65 26.09
CA CYS A 300 -31.85 -18.55 26.20
C CYS A 300 -32.10 -18.17 27.66
N GLY A 301 -32.35 -16.88 27.89
CA GLY A 301 -32.61 -16.33 29.21
C GLY A 301 -32.14 -14.89 29.26
N SER A 302 -30.91 -14.67 29.73
CA SER A 302 -30.21 -13.39 29.54
C SER A 302 -29.86 -13.15 28.06
N LEU A 303 -29.66 -14.23 27.29
CA LEU A 303 -29.61 -14.16 25.83
C LEU A 303 -31.02 -14.02 25.26
N PRO A 304 -31.33 -12.96 24.49
CA PRO A 304 -32.67 -12.73 23.97
C PRO A 304 -33.03 -13.74 22.88
N CYS A 305 -34.18 -14.39 23.05
CA CYS A 305 -34.71 -15.37 22.10
C CYS A 305 -36.18 -15.03 21.78
N PRO A 306 -36.49 -14.46 20.60
CA PRO A 306 -35.64 -14.20 19.41
C PRO A 306 -34.66 -13.00 19.54
N PRO A 307 -33.63 -12.86 18.67
CA PRO A 307 -33.38 -13.64 17.43
C PRO A 307 -32.60 -14.94 17.65
N TYR A 308 -32.02 -15.17 18.83
CA TYR A 308 -31.37 -16.43 19.14
C TYR A 308 -32.40 -17.54 19.40
N VAL A 309 -31.92 -18.78 19.37
CA VAL A 309 -32.71 -19.98 19.65
C VAL A 309 -31.85 -20.87 20.55
N THR A 310 -32.39 -21.39 21.65
CA THR A 310 -31.65 -22.31 22.56
C THR A 310 -31.13 -23.53 21.82
N GLY A 311 -29.95 -24.02 22.24
CA GLY A 311 -29.39 -25.29 21.79
C GLY A 311 -28.89 -25.26 20.35
N LYS A 312 -28.51 -24.08 19.84
CA LYS A 312 -27.93 -23.93 18.51
C LYS A 312 -26.42 -23.68 18.62
N ARG A 313 -25.65 -24.36 17.78
CA ARG A 313 -24.22 -24.07 17.61
C ARG A 313 -24.05 -22.65 17.11
N VAL A 314 -23.14 -21.91 17.74
CA VAL A 314 -22.87 -20.52 17.41
C VAL A 314 -21.84 -20.46 16.29
N THR A 315 -22.15 -19.74 15.21
CA THR A 315 -21.20 -19.46 14.13
C THR A 315 -20.35 -18.24 14.45
N CYS A 316 -19.33 -17.98 13.65
CA CYS A 316 -18.51 -16.79 13.74
C CYS A 316 -17.90 -16.41 12.38
N VAL A 317 -17.39 -15.19 12.30
CA VAL A 317 -16.62 -14.68 11.17
C VAL A 317 -15.48 -13.81 11.67
N VAL A 318 -14.33 -13.90 11.02
CA VAL A 318 -13.21 -12.97 11.19
C VAL A 318 -13.19 -12.03 10.00
N CYS A 319 -13.22 -10.74 10.29
CA CYS A 319 -13.33 -9.66 9.31
C CYS A 319 -12.12 -8.73 9.42
N SER A 320 -11.73 -8.10 8.31
CA SER A 320 -10.69 -7.08 8.29
C SER A 320 -11.09 -5.83 7.52
N ARG A 321 -10.47 -4.70 7.87
CA ARG A 321 -10.69 -3.38 7.26
C ARG A 321 -9.44 -2.51 7.28
#